data_AF-A0A2T2YDL4-F1
#
_entry.id   AF-A0A2T2YDL4-F1
#
_cell.length_a   1.000
_cell.length_b   1.000
_cell.length_c   1.000
_cell.angle_alpha   90.00
_cell.angle_beta   90.00
_cell.angle_gamma   90.00
#
_symmetry.space_group_name_H-M   'P 1'
#
loop_
_entity.id
_entity.type
_entity.pdbx_description
1 polymer ?
#
loop_
_entity_poly.entity_id
_entity_poly.type
_entity_poly.pdbx_seq_one_letter_code
_entity_poly.pdbx_strand_id
1 'polypeptide(L)'
;MKLSYSIPHKIVTLLIAGASISAVIMMVTLNLLRPAERIIYLVTLLPLVLPLGYVFFWQRSEKQQPERSPRILAFWRGVISYCLAFDIVSFGWKKVFGLQFRPVPLSIADIPTGEQVPSWLMWHFYGYSHTFGMIVASAQIIGSFLLLFRRTRLLGIMVLLPVMINIVCINYFYRLGIGPLYQSLVLSLGLMYLLLSEYHRLVLFFLSAQESLPTIHLGGSKLKNAIRLCVMVLAFGYIYLFYWRSQAAHESELYGVYDVKSLQINHQPTSLKVLAQDSILNRVYFDDGNACILQFNSHKRRLFGHYDYDSQRKTFKSIFNFASDPVGDYMPRGKTDTLQAIITRFDSGKEISIAGYMGRDSLQLVLQKVR
;
A
#
# COMPACT_ATOMS: atom_id res chain seq x y z
N MET A 1 -20.81 38.66 -22.69
CA MET A 1 -20.40 37.43 -21.97
C MET A 1 -20.27 37.78 -20.49
N LYS A 2 -21.04 37.17 -19.57
CA LYS A 2 -21.04 37.57 -18.15
C LYS A 2 -19.64 37.31 -17.54
N LEU A 3 -18.85 38.37 -17.37
CA LEU A 3 -17.50 38.36 -16.81
C LEU A 3 -17.47 38.38 -15.27
N SER A 4 -18.59 38.06 -14.62
CA SER A 4 -18.69 38.05 -13.15
C SER A 4 -18.71 36.62 -12.62
N TYR A 5 -17.76 36.30 -11.75
CA TYR A 5 -17.71 35.00 -11.07
C TYR A 5 -18.59 35.01 -9.83
N SER A 6 -19.19 33.86 -9.51
CA SER A 6 -19.98 33.73 -8.29
C SER A 6 -19.11 33.94 -7.04
N ILE A 7 -19.69 34.52 -5.99
CA ILE A 7 -19.01 34.74 -4.70
C ILE A 7 -18.42 33.42 -4.14
N PRO A 8 -19.14 32.28 -4.16
CA PRO A 8 -18.57 31.00 -3.73
C PRO A 8 -17.30 30.61 -4.50
N HIS A 9 -17.26 30.84 -5.82
CA HIS A 9 -16.08 30.51 -6.63
C HIS A 9 -14.85 31.33 -6.22
N LYS A 10 -15.05 32.62 -5.93
CA LYS A 10 -13.98 33.50 -5.43
C LYS A 10 -13.46 33.04 -4.07
N ILE A 11 -14.37 32.72 -3.14
CA ILE A 11 -14.05 32.24 -1.79
C ILE A 11 -13.23 30.94 -1.88
N VAL A 12 -13.70 29.94 -2.64
CA VAL A 12 -12.99 28.66 -2.80
C VAL A 12 -11.59 28.86 -3.37
N THR A 13 -11.46 29.70 -4.40
CA THR A 13 -10.16 30.02 -5.01
C THR A 13 -9.19 30.61 -3.98
N LEU A 14 -9.67 31.56 -3.17
CA LEU A 14 -8.87 32.26 -2.16
C LEU A 14 -8.53 31.35 -0.96
N LEU A 15 -9.44 30.47 -0.56
CA LEU A 15 -9.19 29.47 0.48
C LEU A 15 -8.08 28.50 0.05
N ILE A 16 -8.13 28.00 -1.19
CA ILE A 16 -7.13 27.06 -1.71
C ILE A 16 -5.78 27.76 -1.91
N ALA A 17 -5.78 29.00 -2.41
CA ALA A 17 -4.57 29.81 -2.49
C ALA A 17 -3.95 30.04 -1.10
N GLY A 18 -4.78 30.44 -0.13
CA GLY A 18 -4.35 30.64 1.25
C GLY A 18 -3.77 29.38 1.89
N ALA A 19 -4.45 28.25 1.73
CA ALA A 19 -3.98 26.96 2.22
C ALA A 19 -2.67 26.54 1.55
N SER A 20 -2.53 26.74 0.23
CA SER A 20 -1.30 26.41 -0.51
C SER A 20 -0.11 27.26 -0.04
N ILE A 21 -0.33 28.56 0.19
CA ILE A 21 0.70 29.45 0.73
C ILE A 21 1.06 29.05 2.16
N SER A 22 0.06 28.77 3.00
CA SER A 22 0.24 28.29 4.38
C SER A 22 1.09 27.02 4.41
N ALA A 23 0.79 26.04 3.56
CA ALA A 23 1.54 24.79 3.46
C ALA A 23 3.01 25.01 3.09
N VAL A 24 3.30 25.91 2.13
CA VAL A 24 4.67 26.27 1.76
C VAL A 24 5.39 26.96 2.92
N ILE A 25 4.76 27.93 3.57
CA ILE A 25 5.32 28.64 4.72
C ILE A 25 5.60 27.66 5.87
N MET A 26 4.66 26.77 6.18
CA MET A 26 4.82 25.76 7.20
C MET A 26 6.02 24.87 6.89
N MET A 27 6.12 24.37 5.66
CA MET A 27 7.24 23.54 5.22
C MET A 27 8.58 24.28 5.37
N VAL A 28 8.71 25.49 4.86
CA VAL A 28 9.97 26.25 4.88
C VAL A 28 10.37 26.58 6.32
N THR A 29 9.41 27.04 7.13
CA THR A 29 9.65 27.45 8.51
C THR A 29 10.09 26.26 9.38
N LEU A 30 9.42 25.11 9.25
CA LEU A 30 9.76 23.90 9.99
C LEU A 30 11.16 23.37 9.63
N ASN A 31 11.54 23.41 8.35
CA ASN A 31 12.80 22.83 7.90
C ASN A 31 14.00 23.78 8.08
N LEU A 32 13.81 25.10 7.97
CA LEU A 32 14.92 26.06 7.91
C LEU A 32 15.15 26.83 9.21
N LEU A 33 14.08 27.28 9.86
CA LEU A 33 14.18 28.30 10.92
C LEU A 33 14.06 27.72 12.34
N ARG A 34 13.52 26.50 12.49
CA ARG A 34 13.23 25.85 13.79
C ARG A 34 12.74 26.82 14.89
N PRO A 35 11.81 27.75 14.61
CA PRO A 35 11.40 28.74 15.60
C PRO A 35 10.49 28.08 16.65
N ALA A 36 10.19 28.80 17.73
CA ALA A 36 9.21 28.36 18.71
C ALA A 36 7.87 28.01 18.04
N GLU A 37 7.26 26.88 18.39
CA GLU A 37 6.08 26.32 17.72
C GLU A 37 4.94 27.34 17.54
N ARG A 38 4.74 28.22 18.54
CA ARG A 38 3.72 29.29 18.51
C ARG A 38 3.88 30.26 17.33
N ILE A 39 5.13 30.58 16.96
CA ILE A 39 5.42 31.49 15.84
C ILE A 39 5.04 30.82 14.52
N ILE A 40 5.28 29.52 14.39
CA ILE A 40 4.93 28.75 13.19
C ILE A 40 3.41 28.80 12.98
N TYR A 41 2.63 28.48 14.03
CA TYR A 41 1.18 28.50 13.92
C TYR A 41 0.63 29.88 13.54
N LEU A 42 1.12 30.95 14.17
CA LEU A 42 0.71 32.32 13.84
C LEU A 42 1.00 32.69 12.39
N VAL A 43 2.21 32.41 11.89
CA VAL A 43 2.61 32.75 10.51
C VAL A 43 1.85 31.89 9.49
N THR A 44 1.51 30.64 9.81
CA THR A 44 0.68 29.78 8.95
C THR A 44 -0.81 30.15 8.93
N LEU A 45 -1.33 30.75 10.00
CA LEU A 45 -2.73 31.19 10.07
C LEU A 45 -3.00 32.42 9.20
N LEU A 46 -2.03 33.34 9.09
CA LEU A 46 -2.19 34.58 8.32
C LEU A 46 -2.61 34.33 6.84
N PRO A 47 -1.94 33.46 6.06
CA PRO A 47 -2.37 33.11 4.71
C PRO A 47 -3.75 32.45 4.63
N LEU A 48 -4.29 31.86 5.69
CA LEU A 48 -5.64 31.28 5.67
C LEU A 48 -6.73 32.36 5.83
N VAL A 49 -6.42 33.44 6.57
CA VAL A 49 -7.39 34.48 6.90
C VAL A 49 -7.35 35.66 5.91
N LEU A 50 -6.15 36.11 5.52
CA LEU A 50 -5.98 37.29 4.67
C LEU A 50 -6.71 37.19 3.30
N PRO A 51 -6.69 36.04 2.59
CA PRO A 51 -7.42 35.89 1.34
C PRO A 51 -8.94 35.98 1.50
N LEU A 52 -9.50 35.64 2.68
CA LEU A 52 -10.94 35.78 2.94
C LEU A 52 -11.36 37.25 2.96
N GLY A 53 -10.53 38.13 3.54
CA GLY A 53 -10.73 39.58 3.45
C GLY A 53 -10.58 40.11 2.03
N TYR A 54 -9.70 39.50 1.23
CA TYR A 54 -9.47 39.89 -0.17
C TYR A 54 -10.71 39.65 -1.07
N VAL A 55 -11.65 38.78 -0.67
CA VAL A 55 -12.91 38.57 -1.41
C VAL A 55 -13.68 39.89 -1.58
N PHE A 56 -13.72 40.74 -0.54
CA PHE A 56 -14.41 42.03 -0.59
C PHE A 56 -13.73 43.00 -1.55
N PHE A 57 -12.39 43.02 -1.57
CA PHE A 57 -11.61 43.80 -2.53
C PHE A 57 -11.87 43.31 -3.96
N TRP A 58 -11.84 42.00 -4.20
CA TRP A 58 -12.16 41.44 -5.51
C TRP A 58 -13.60 41.79 -5.93
N GLN A 59 -14.58 41.66 -5.04
CA GLN A 59 -15.96 42.03 -5.34
C GLN A 59 -16.11 43.51 -5.70
N ARG A 60 -15.44 44.41 -4.96
CA ARG A 60 -15.43 45.85 -5.26
C ARG A 60 -14.73 46.15 -6.58
N SER A 61 -13.58 45.54 -6.82
CA SER A 61 -12.82 45.73 -8.06
C SER A 61 -13.57 45.21 -9.29
N GLU A 62 -14.35 44.13 -9.16
CA GLU A 62 -15.18 43.61 -10.25
C GLU A 62 -16.36 44.54 -10.56
N LYS A 63 -16.98 45.14 -9.54
CA LYS A 63 -18.03 46.16 -9.74
C LYS A 63 -17.50 47.41 -10.45
N GLN A 64 -16.26 47.80 -10.17
CA GLN A 64 -15.64 48.98 -10.81
C GLN A 64 -15.10 48.68 -12.22
N GLN A 65 -14.45 47.53 -12.40
CA GLN A 65 -13.84 47.13 -13.67
C GLN A 65 -14.03 45.62 -13.90
N PRO A 66 -15.12 45.21 -14.57
CA PRO A 66 -15.45 43.79 -14.78
C PRO A 66 -14.33 43.00 -15.49
N GLU A 67 -13.59 43.66 -16.39
CA GLU A 67 -12.49 43.05 -17.14
C GLU A 67 -11.27 42.64 -16.30
N ARG A 68 -11.14 43.14 -15.06
CA ARG A 68 -10.05 42.73 -14.15
C ARG A 68 -10.28 41.35 -13.54
N SER A 69 -11.54 40.90 -13.42
CA SER A 69 -11.88 39.68 -12.68
C SER A 69 -11.19 38.41 -13.21
N PRO A 70 -11.13 38.15 -14.54
CA PRO A 70 -10.40 37.01 -15.07
C PRO A 70 -8.89 37.09 -14.85
N ARG A 71 -8.31 38.30 -14.86
CA ARG A 71 -6.87 38.50 -14.58
C ARG A 71 -6.55 38.15 -13.12
N ILE A 72 -7.40 38.57 -12.18
CA ILE A 72 -7.28 38.22 -10.75
C ILE A 72 -7.39 36.71 -10.55
N LEU A 73 -8.38 36.06 -11.18
CA LEU A 73 -8.51 34.60 -11.12
C LEU A 73 -7.28 33.89 -11.70
N ALA A 74 -6.78 34.35 -12.85
CA ALA A 74 -5.59 33.78 -13.49
C ALA A 74 -4.33 33.94 -12.62
N PHE A 75 -4.21 35.07 -11.92
CA PHE A 75 -3.15 35.30 -10.93
C PHE A 75 -3.22 34.29 -9.79
N TRP A 76 -4.37 34.16 -9.12
CA TRP A 76 -4.52 33.24 -7.99
C TRP A 76 -4.36 31.77 -8.37
N ARG A 77 -4.86 31.36 -9.55
CA ARG A 77 -4.57 30.03 -10.11
C ARG A 77 -3.08 29.83 -10.36
N GLY A 78 -2.38 30.87 -10.79
CA GLY A 78 -0.92 30.89 -10.88
C GLY A 78 -0.28 30.65 -9.51
N VAL A 79 -0.65 31.44 -8.50
CA VAL A 79 -0.12 31.30 -7.13
C VAL A 79 -0.31 29.88 -6.61
N ILE A 80 -1.53 29.31 -6.71
CA ILE A 80 -1.80 27.92 -6.33
C ILE A 80 -0.84 26.97 -7.07
N SER A 81 -0.79 27.05 -8.41
CA SER A 81 0.06 26.19 -9.24
C SER A 81 1.53 26.23 -8.84
N TYR A 82 2.08 27.41 -8.54
CA TYR A 82 3.49 27.58 -8.17
C TYR A 82 3.76 27.10 -6.74
N CYS A 83 2.87 27.37 -5.78
CA CYS A 83 2.97 26.84 -4.42
C CYS A 83 2.94 25.30 -4.40
N LEU A 84 1.97 24.70 -5.10
CA LEU A 84 1.86 23.24 -5.21
C LEU A 84 3.10 22.62 -5.86
N ALA A 85 3.58 23.19 -6.97
CA ALA A 85 4.77 22.70 -7.66
C ALA A 85 6.00 22.77 -6.76
N PHE A 86 6.22 23.89 -6.08
CA PHE A 86 7.35 24.09 -5.17
C PHE A 86 7.36 23.08 -4.02
N ASP A 87 6.21 22.85 -3.40
CA ASP A 87 6.08 21.94 -2.26
C ASP A 87 6.29 20.47 -2.69
N ILE A 88 5.58 20.04 -3.73
CA ILE A 88 5.66 18.66 -4.24
C ILE A 88 7.06 18.36 -4.79
N VAL A 89 7.69 19.29 -5.53
CA VAL A 89 9.06 19.08 -6.03
C VAL A 89 10.06 19.01 -4.87
N SER A 90 9.85 19.79 -3.80
CA SER A 90 10.69 19.71 -2.60
C SER A 90 10.61 18.34 -1.93
N PHE A 91 9.42 17.73 -1.85
CA PHE A 91 9.28 16.35 -1.39
C PHE A 91 9.90 15.32 -2.33
N GLY A 92 9.84 15.54 -3.64
CA GLY A 92 10.53 14.71 -4.63
C GLY A 92 12.04 14.73 -4.41
N TRP A 93 12.63 15.91 -4.28
CA TRP A 93 14.06 16.06 -3.98
C TRP A 93 14.45 15.47 -2.64
N LYS A 94 13.62 15.62 -1.59
CA LYS A 94 13.85 14.95 -0.30
C LYS A 94 14.00 13.43 -0.47
N LYS A 95 13.24 12.79 -1.36
CA LYS A 95 13.39 11.35 -1.64
C LYS A 95 14.68 11.04 -2.40
N VAL A 96 15.03 11.85 -3.41
CA VAL A 96 16.29 11.67 -4.18
C VAL A 96 17.53 11.79 -3.29
N PHE A 97 17.56 12.80 -2.40
CA PHE A 97 18.65 12.96 -1.43
C PHE A 97 18.60 11.97 -0.26
N GLY A 98 17.69 10.99 -0.32
CA GLY A 98 17.49 10.00 0.71
C GLY A 98 17.07 10.60 2.05
N LEU A 99 16.52 11.81 2.13
CA LEU A 99 15.93 12.38 3.36
C LEU A 99 14.58 11.73 3.71
N GLN A 100 13.99 11.00 2.76
CA GLN A 100 12.84 10.11 2.92
C GLN A 100 13.18 8.75 2.30
N PHE A 101 12.46 7.69 2.70
CA PHE A 101 12.71 6.31 2.25
C PHE A 101 14.10 5.78 2.65
N ARG A 102 14.54 6.15 3.86
CA ARG A 102 15.74 5.57 4.47
C ARG A 102 15.44 4.17 5.02
N PRO A 103 16.45 3.28 5.06
CA PRO A 103 16.38 2.10 5.91
C PRO A 103 15.97 2.49 7.33
N VAL A 104 15.13 1.68 7.95
CA VAL A 104 14.70 1.92 9.34
C VAL A 104 15.91 1.83 10.29
N PRO A 105 15.90 2.53 11.44
CA PRO A 105 16.93 2.39 12.45
C PRO A 105 17.08 0.94 12.90
N LEU A 106 18.30 0.51 13.25
CA LEU A 106 18.58 -0.87 13.67
C LEU A 106 17.71 -1.29 14.88
N SER A 107 17.50 -0.37 15.83
CA SER A 107 16.63 -0.61 16.99
C SER A 107 15.17 -0.89 16.64
N ILE A 108 14.70 -0.43 15.48
CA ILE A 108 13.36 -0.73 14.96
C ILE A 108 13.39 -2.01 14.13
N ALA A 109 14.48 -2.24 13.38
CA ALA A 109 14.66 -3.45 12.58
C ALA A 109 14.66 -4.73 13.43
N ASP A 110 15.16 -4.65 14.66
CA ASP A 110 15.18 -5.77 15.61
C ASP A 110 13.81 -6.07 16.23
N ILE A 111 12.83 -5.16 16.12
CA ILE A 111 11.48 -5.38 16.62
C ILE A 111 10.76 -6.34 15.65
N PRO A 112 10.14 -7.43 16.15
CA PRO A 112 9.33 -8.31 15.31
C PRO A 112 8.30 -7.51 14.51
N THR A 113 8.14 -7.81 13.22
CA THR A 113 7.28 -7.04 12.30
C THR A 113 5.85 -6.90 12.80
N GLY A 114 5.32 -7.91 13.49
CA GLY A 114 3.97 -7.89 14.08
C GLY A 114 3.81 -6.96 15.29
N GLU A 115 4.90 -6.50 15.90
CA GLU A 115 4.92 -5.60 17.06
C GLU A 115 5.30 -4.15 16.68
N GLN A 116 5.76 -3.92 15.44
CA GLN A 116 6.10 -2.60 14.96
C GLN A 116 4.84 -1.73 14.79
N VAL A 117 4.94 -0.44 15.17
CA VAL A 117 3.86 0.51 14.87
C VAL A 117 3.70 0.69 13.35
N PRO A 118 2.47 1.00 12.86
CA PRO A 118 2.18 1.02 11.43
C PRO A 118 3.13 1.89 10.60
N SER A 119 3.54 3.04 11.12
CA SER A 119 4.46 3.95 10.43
C SER A 119 5.82 3.30 10.14
N TRP A 120 6.36 2.50 11.05
CA TRP A 120 7.64 1.80 10.84
C TRP A 120 7.52 0.69 9.81
N LEU A 121 6.41 -0.04 9.79
CA LEU A 121 6.14 -1.04 8.75
C LEU A 121 6.13 -0.42 7.36
N MET A 122 5.49 0.75 7.24
CA MET A 122 5.48 1.52 6.00
C MET A 122 6.89 1.99 5.61
N TRP A 123 7.67 2.50 6.56
CA TRP A 123 9.06 2.91 6.28
C TRP A 123 9.96 1.73 5.91
N HIS A 124 9.70 0.54 6.47
CA HIS A 124 10.37 -0.70 6.08
C HIS A 124 10.12 -1.01 4.60
N PHE A 125 8.86 -0.97 4.16
CA PHE A 125 8.47 -1.21 2.77
C PHE A 125 9.12 -0.21 1.81
N TYR A 126 8.99 1.08 2.09
CA TYR A 126 9.54 2.12 1.22
C TYR A 126 11.07 2.21 1.26
N GLY A 127 11.68 1.91 2.41
CA GLY A 127 13.13 1.91 2.59
C GLY A 127 13.82 0.69 1.99
N TYR A 128 13.07 -0.39 1.70
CA TYR A 128 13.62 -1.61 1.10
C TYR A 128 14.07 -1.41 -0.35
N SER A 129 13.23 -0.78 -1.20
CA SER A 129 13.50 -0.63 -2.63
C SER A 129 13.83 0.81 -3.00
N HIS A 130 15.14 1.09 -3.15
CA HIS A 130 15.61 2.40 -3.59
C HIS A 130 15.05 2.78 -4.98
N THR A 131 15.01 1.83 -5.91
CA THR A 131 14.48 2.04 -7.28
C THR A 131 13.02 2.47 -7.25
N PHE A 132 12.19 1.84 -6.42
CA PHE A 132 10.79 2.24 -6.25
C PHE A 132 10.68 3.67 -5.71
N GLY A 133 11.50 4.01 -4.70
CA GLY A 133 11.58 5.37 -4.16
C GLY A 133 11.94 6.42 -5.22
N MET A 134 12.87 6.10 -6.12
CA MET A 134 13.29 6.98 -7.21
C MET A 134 12.22 7.17 -8.29
N ILE A 135 11.41 6.15 -8.58
CA ILE A 135 10.27 6.26 -9.50
C ILE A 135 9.24 7.24 -8.93
N VAL A 136 8.88 7.09 -7.65
CA VAL A 136 7.93 8.00 -6.97
C VAL A 136 8.48 9.43 -6.95
N ALA A 137 9.77 9.61 -6.63
CA ALA A 137 10.42 10.91 -6.64
C ALA A 137 10.41 11.56 -8.03
N SER A 138 10.70 10.78 -9.07
CA SER A 138 10.68 11.24 -10.47
C SER A 138 9.29 11.68 -10.91
N ALA A 139 8.25 10.94 -10.54
CA ALA A 139 6.86 11.33 -10.81
C ALA A 139 6.50 12.67 -10.14
N GLN A 140 6.92 12.87 -8.89
CA GLN A 140 6.72 14.15 -8.18
C GLN A 140 7.48 15.30 -8.86
N ILE A 141 8.74 15.08 -9.23
CA ILE A 141 9.58 16.12 -9.83
C ILE A 141 9.08 16.50 -11.23
N ILE A 142 8.92 15.51 -12.12
CA ILE A 142 8.44 15.71 -13.49
C ILE A 142 7.03 16.32 -13.47
N GLY A 143 6.13 15.78 -12.64
CA GLY A 143 4.78 16.29 -12.50
C GLY A 143 4.76 17.76 -12.06
N SER A 144 5.60 18.15 -11.10
CA SER A 144 5.72 19.55 -10.66
C SER A 144 6.27 20.47 -11.72
N PHE A 145 7.30 20.04 -12.48
CA PHE A 145 7.80 20.82 -13.61
C PHE A 145 6.72 21.05 -14.67
N LEU A 146 5.96 20.01 -15.03
CA LEU A 146 4.84 20.12 -15.96
C LEU A 146 3.73 21.05 -15.44
N LEU A 147 3.51 21.09 -14.13
CA LEU A 147 2.50 21.94 -13.48
C LEU A 147 2.79 23.44 -13.65
N LEU A 148 4.07 23.85 -13.75
CA LEU A 148 4.49 25.25 -13.88
C LEU A 148 4.08 25.88 -15.22
N PHE A 149 4.07 25.10 -16.30
CA PHE A 149 3.75 25.62 -17.63
C PHE A 149 2.27 25.47 -17.96
N ARG A 150 1.63 26.57 -18.37
CA ARG A 150 0.19 26.60 -18.72
C ARG A 150 -0.21 25.55 -19.76
N ARG A 151 0.69 25.22 -20.70
CA ARG A 151 0.44 24.24 -21.78
C ARG A 151 0.45 22.79 -21.27
N THR A 152 1.33 22.46 -20.33
CA THR A 152 1.50 21.09 -19.81
C THR A 152 0.82 20.87 -18.45
N ARG A 153 0.19 21.91 -17.89
CA ARG A 153 -0.42 21.86 -16.55
C ARG A 153 -1.36 20.68 -16.36
N LEU A 154 -2.24 20.41 -17.33
CA LEU A 154 -3.18 19.30 -17.24
C LEU A 154 -2.45 17.96 -17.10
N LEU A 155 -1.38 17.74 -17.87
CA LEU A 155 -0.54 16.54 -17.76
C LEU A 155 0.14 16.46 -16.38
N GLY A 156 0.67 17.58 -15.89
CA GLY A 156 1.25 17.64 -14.53
C GLY A 156 0.24 17.26 -13.45
N ILE A 157 -1.00 17.76 -13.55
CA ILE A 157 -2.09 17.39 -12.61
C ILE A 157 -2.40 15.89 -12.70
N MET A 158 -2.48 15.31 -13.90
CA MET A 158 -2.77 13.88 -14.09
C MET A 158 -1.69 12.96 -13.51
N VAL A 159 -0.42 13.39 -13.56
CA VAL A 159 0.69 12.66 -12.93
C VAL A 159 0.67 12.81 -11.42
N LEU A 160 0.49 14.04 -10.92
CA LEU A 160 0.64 14.34 -9.50
C LEU A 160 -0.57 13.92 -8.65
N LEU A 161 -1.80 14.05 -9.16
CA LEU A 161 -2.99 13.83 -8.35
C LEU A 161 -3.10 12.39 -7.82
N PRO A 162 -2.89 11.32 -8.62
CA PRO A 162 -2.88 9.95 -8.10
C PRO A 162 -1.78 9.72 -7.06
N VAL A 163 -0.58 10.27 -7.28
CA VAL A 163 0.55 10.18 -6.34
C VAL A 163 0.18 10.86 -5.02
N MET A 164 -0.41 12.05 -5.06
CA MET A 164 -0.79 12.79 -3.86
C MET A 164 -1.95 12.13 -3.10
N ILE A 165 -2.95 11.58 -3.80
CA ILE A 165 -4.03 10.80 -3.16
C ILE A 165 -3.46 9.57 -2.46
N ASN A 166 -2.53 8.85 -3.10
CA ASN A 166 -1.87 7.72 -2.46
C ASN A 166 -1.09 8.14 -1.20
N ILE A 167 -0.38 9.28 -1.25
CA ILE A 167 0.31 9.84 -0.07
C ILE A 167 -0.68 10.21 1.04
N VAL A 168 -1.85 10.78 0.73
CA VAL A 168 -2.91 11.04 1.73
C VAL A 168 -3.36 9.75 2.39
N CYS A 169 -3.66 8.70 1.60
CA CYS A 169 -4.04 7.40 2.13
C CYS A 169 -2.97 6.83 3.05
N ILE A 170 -1.70 6.89 2.64
CA ILE A 170 -0.58 6.41 3.44
C ILE A 170 -0.47 7.19 4.76
N ASN A 171 -0.52 8.53 4.70
CA ASN A 171 -0.46 9.37 5.90
C ASN A 171 -1.57 9.06 6.89
N TYR A 172 -2.78 8.79 6.39
CA TYR A 172 -3.94 8.47 7.22
C TYR A 172 -3.87 7.05 7.80
N PHE A 173 -3.75 6.03 6.94
CA PHE A 173 -3.82 4.62 7.37
C PHE A 173 -2.59 4.18 8.18
N TYR A 174 -1.41 4.73 7.90
CA TYR A 174 -0.18 4.42 8.65
C TYR A 174 0.14 5.43 9.75
N ARG A 175 -0.77 6.37 10.04
CA ARG A 175 -0.70 7.31 11.19
C ARG A 175 0.62 8.06 11.27
N LEU A 176 1.07 8.64 10.16
CA LEU A 176 2.34 9.39 10.07
C LEU A 176 2.34 10.75 10.80
N GLY A 177 1.17 11.20 11.27
CA GLY A 177 0.99 12.43 12.03
C GLY A 177 0.19 13.50 11.30
N ILE A 178 -0.26 14.50 12.06
CA ILE A 178 -1.19 15.54 11.58
C ILE A 178 -0.53 16.45 10.55
N GLY A 179 0.76 16.78 10.72
CA GLY A 179 1.50 17.67 9.81
C GLY A 179 1.60 17.14 8.38
N PRO A 180 2.18 15.93 8.15
CA PRO A 180 2.23 15.32 6.82
C PRO A 180 0.84 15.12 6.20
N LEU A 181 -0.15 14.71 7.02
CA LEU A 181 -1.53 14.54 6.57
C LEU A 181 -2.11 15.85 6.05
N TYR A 182 -2.04 16.93 6.84
CA TYR A 182 -2.47 18.28 6.45
C TYR A 182 -1.81 18.72 5.14
N GLN A 183 -0.49 18.58 5.04
CA GLN A 183 0.25 18.97 3.83
C GLN A 183 -0.27 18.21 2.61
N SER A 184 -0.37 16.88 2.71
CA SER A 184 -0.84 16.04 1.60
C SER A 184 -2.29 16.33 1.19
N LEU A 185 -3.16 16.71 2.14
CA LEU A 185 -4.54 17.10 1.88
C LEU A 185 -4.62 18.44 1.15
N VAL A 186 -3.91 19.46 1.61
CA VAL A 186 -3.87 20.78 0.96
C VAL A 186 -3.38 20.63 -0.48
N LEU A 187 -2.31 19.86 -0.69
CA LEU A 187 -1.76 19.60 -2.01
C LEU A 187 -2.75 18.87 -2.94
N SER A 188 -3.41 17.82 -2.43
CA SER A 188 -4.41 17.07 -3.18
C SER A 188 -5.64 17.91 -3.54
N LEU A 189 -6.14 18.71 -2.60
CA LEU A 189 -7.28 19.62 -2.83
C LEU A 189 -6.91 20.72 -3.82
N GLY A 190 -5.69 21.26 -3.76
CA GLY A 190 -5.19 22.23 -4.73
C GLY A 190 -5.12 21.65 -6.14
N LEU A 191 -4.57 20.44 -6.30
CA LEU A 191 -4.54 19.73 -7.58
C LEU A 191 -5.95 19.43 -8.09
N MET A 192 -6.85 18.99 -7.23
CA MET A 192 -8.26 18.74 -7.57
C MET A 192 -8.96 20.03 -8.04
N TYR A 193 -8.73 21.15 -7.38
CA TYR A 193 -9.27 22.45 -7.81
C TYR A 193 -8.73 22.89 -9.16
N LEU A 194 -7.42 22.71 -9.41
CA LEU A 194 -6.85 23.00 -10.73
C LEU A 194 -7.41 22.07 -11.80
N LEU A 195 -7.65 20.79 -11.48
CA LEU A 195 -8.29 19.82 -12.37
C LEU A 195 -9.69 20.27 -12.78
N LEU A 196 -10.53 20.59 -11.78
CA LEU A 196 -11.90 21.07 -11.99
C LEU A 196 -11.93 22.38 -12.79
N SER A 197 -10.91 23.23 -12.61
CA SER A 197 -10.74 24.47 -13.37
C SER A 197 -10.40 24.24 -14.84
N GLU A 198 -9.82 23.09 -15.18
CA GLU A 198 -9.46 22.66 -16.55
C GLU A 198 -10.46 21.61 -17.10
N TYR A 199 -11.62 21.43 -16.45
CA TYR A 199 -12.61 20.37 -16.79
C TYR A 199 -12.97 20.34 -18.27
N HIS A 200 -13.13 21.50 -18.92
CA HIS A 200 -13.45 21.51 -20.35
C HIS A 200 -12.33 20.91 -21.21
N ARG A 201 -11.06 21.18 -20.89
CA ARG A 201 -9.92 20.56 -21.59
C ARG A 201 -9.84 19.07 -21.31
N LEU A 202 -10.20 18.64 -20.10
CA LEU A 202 -10.25 17.23 -19.72
C LEU A 202 -11.31 16.49 -20.53
N VAL A 203 -12.53 17.04 -20.63
CA VAL A 203 -13.61 16.48 -21.46
C VAL A 203 -13.19 16.43 -22.93
N LEU A 204 -12.61 17.50 -23.46
CA LEU A 204 -12.14 17.51 -24.86
C LEU A 204 -11.06 16.46 -25.11
N PHE A 205 -10.11 16.28 -24.19
CA PHE A 205 -9.03 15.32 -24.34
C PHE A 205 -9.49 13.87 -24.21
N PHE A 206 -10.32 13.54 -23.21
CA PHE A 206 -10.71 12.16 -22.91
C PHE A 206 -12.01 11.71 -23.59
N LEU A 207 -12.97 12.61 -23.76
CA LEU A 207 -14.33 12.28 -24.20
C LEU A 207 -14.65 12.77 -25.62
N SER A 208 -13.83 13.66 -26.18
CA SER A 208 -13.99 14.15 -27.57
C SER A 208 -12.90 13.66 -28.52
N ALA A 209 -12.02 12.74 -28.07
CA ALA A 209 -11.08 12.07 -28.95
C ALA A 209 -11.86 11.20 -29.96
N GLN A 210 -11.62 11.45 -31.25
CA GLN A 210 -12.18 10.63 -32.32
C GLN A 210 -11.23 9.47 -32.60
N GLU A 211 -11.74 8.24 -32.55
CA GLU A 211 -11.00 7.07 -33.00
C GLU A 211 -10.91 7.11 -34.53
N SER A 212 -9.71 6.93 -35.07
CA SER A 212 -9.46 6.83 -36.52
C SER A 212 -9.73 5.42 -37.07
N LEU A 213 -10.12 4.48 -36.22
CA LEU A 213 -10.38 3.10 -36.59
C LEU A 213 -11.80 2.95 -37.17
N PRO A 214 -11.98 2.08 -38.18
CA PRO A 214 -13.30 1.81 -38.74
C PRO A 214 -14.22 1.22 -37.67
N THR A 215 -15.44 1.76 -37.59
CA THR A 215 -16.44 1.28 -36.62
C THR A 215 -16.98 -0.07 -37.07
N ILE A 216 -16.72 -1.10 -36.27
CA ILE A 216 -17.36 -2.41 -36.48
C ILE A 216 -18.82 -2.31 -36.02
N HIS A 217 -19.75 -2.52 -36.95
CA HIS A 217 -21.19 -2.56 -36.70
C HIS A 217 -21.62 -3.90 -36.09
N LEU A 218 -21.10 -4.22 -34.90
CA LEU A 218 -21.57 -5.36 -34.12
C LEU A 218 -22.86 -5.00 -33.37
N GLY A 219 -24.01 -5.23 -34.02
CA GLY A 219 -25.36 -5.02 -33.47
C GLY A 219 -25.66 -3.60 -32.96
N GLY A 220 -26.83 -3.45 -32.34
CA GLY A 220 -27.24 -2.17 -31.72
C GLY A 220 -26.54 -1.88 -30.39
N SER A 221 -26.67 -0.64 -29.89
CA SER A 221 -26.08 -0.19 -28.60
C SER A 221 -26.41 -1.11 -27.41
N LYS A 222 -27.60 -1.73 -27.43
CA LYS A 222 -28.04 -2.70 -26.41
C LYS A 222 -27.15 -3.96 -26.37
N LEU A 223 -26.77 -4.51 -27.54
CA LEU A 223 -25.89 -5.68 -27.60
C LEU A 223 -24.48 -5.35 -27.11
N LYS A 224 -23.94 -4.19 -27.49
CA LYS A 224 -22.63 -3.72 -27.01
C LYS A 224 -22.59 -3.55 -25.49
N ASN A 225 -23.63 -2.95 -24.91
CA ASN A 225 -23.74 -2.83 -23.45
C ASN A 225 -23.97 -4.18 -22.77
N ALA A 226 -24.71 -5.10 -23.38
CA ALA A 226 -24.86 -6.46 -22.88
C ALA A 226 -23.52 -7.22 -22.89
N ILE A 227 -22.71 -7.10 -23.94
CA ILE A 227 -21.36 -7.68 -23.99
C ILE A 227 -20.48 -7.09 -22.89
N ARG A 228 -20.46 -5.76 -22.71
CA ARG A 228 -19.70 -5.10 -21.62
C ARG A 228 -20.12 -5.63 -20.25
N LEU A 229 -21.42 -5.76 -20.01
CA LEU A 229 -21.94 -6.31 -18.77
C LEU A 229 -21.56 -7.79 -18.62
N CYS A 230 -21.71 -8.60 -19.67
CA CYS A 230 -21.29 -10.00 -19.69
C CYS A 230 -19.81 -10.16 -19.34
N VAL A 231 -18.92 -9.33 -19.90
CA VAL A 231 -17.48 -9.38 -19.55
C VAL A 231 -17.27 -9.13 -18.05
N MET A 232 -17.93 -8.13 -17.48
CA MET A 232 -17.84 -7.83 -16.04
C MET A 232 -18.42 -8.96 -15.18
N VAL A 233 -19.57 -9.51 -15.58
CA VAL A 233 -20.25 -10.61 -14.87
C VAL A 233 -19.47 -11.91 -14.99
N LEU A 234 -18.89 -12.22 -16.15
CA LEU A 234 -18.06 -13.41 -16.35
C LEU A 234 -16.75 -13.30 -15.58
N ALA A 235 -16.11 -12.13 -15.56
CA ALA A 235 -14.93 -11.89 -14.74
C ALA A 235 -15.25 -12.07 -13.26
N PHE A 236 -16.36 -11.48 -12.79
CA PHE A 236 -16.84 -11.68 -11.43
C PHE A 236 -17.16 -13.14 -11.14
N GLY A 237 -17.91 -13.81 -12.01
CA GLY A 237 -18.30 -15.21 -11.88
C GLY A 237 -17.09 -16.15 -11.86
N TYR A 238 -16.09 -15.93 -12.72
CA TYR A 238 -14.84 -16.68 -12.72
C TYR A 238 -14.09 -16.54 -11.40
N ILE A 239 -13.91 -15.31 -10.90
CA ILE A 239 -13.24 -15.06 -9.63
C ILE A 239 -14.07 -15.57 -8.44
N TYR A 240 -15.39 -15.45 -8.49
CA TYR A 240 -16.29 -15.96 -7.46
C TYR A 240 -16.30 -17.49 -7.40
N LEU A 241 -16.29 -18.17 -8.54
CA LEU A 241 -16.14 -19.62 -8.61
C LEU A 241 -14.78 -20.07 -8.07
N PHE A 242 -13.71 -19.35 -8.41
CA PHE A 242 -12.39 -19.59 -7.83
C PHE A 242 -12.37 -19.39 -6.31
N TYR A 243 -12.98 -18.31 -5.83
CA TYR A 243 -13.13 -18.02 -4.40
C TYR A 243 -13.93 -19.11 -3.68
N TRP A 244 -15.08 -19.52 -4.21
CA TRP A 244 -15.91 -20.59 -3.65
C TRP A 244 -15.16 -21.92 -3.60
N ARG A 245 -14.45 -22.26 -4.69
CA ARG A 245 -13.59 -23.46 -4.73
C ARG A 245 -12.45 -23.39 -3.71
N SER A 246 -11.91 -22.21 -3.45
CA SER A 246 -10.84 -22.01 -2.47
C SER A 246 -11.36 -22.08 -1.03
N GLN A 247 -12.52 -21.51 -0.72
CA GLN A 247 -13.18 -21.61 0.59
C GLN A 247 -13.66 -23.02 0.93
N ALA A 248 -14.02 -23.83 -0.08
CA ALA A 248 -14.33 -25.24 0.14
C ALA A 248 -13.14 -26.02 0.75
N ALA A 249 -11.90 -25.55 0.56
CA ALA A 249 -10.76 -25.96 1.38
C ALA A 249 -10.83 -25.18 2.71
N HIS A 250 -11.60 -25.71 3.66
CA HIS A 250 -11.61 -25.17 5.03
C HIS A 250 -10.20 -25.20 5.61
N GLU A 251 -9.87 -24.25 6.50
CA GLU A 251 -8.71 -24.39 7.38
C GLU A 251 -8.77 -25.78 8.02
N SER A 252 -7.74 -26.59 7.76
CA SER A 252 -7.62 -27.91 8.34
C SER A 252 -7.78 -27.84 9.86
N GLU A 253 -8.39 -28.86 10.48
CA GLU A 253 -8.47 -28.99 11.94
C GLU A 253 -7.09 -28.85 12.61
N LEU A 254 -6.03 -29.14 11.86
CA LEU A 254 -4.65 -29.07 12.30
C LEU A 254 -4.06 -27.66 12.24
N TYR A 255 -4.72 -26.69 11.59
CA TYR A 255 -4.17 -25.36 11.35
C TYR A 255 -3.69 -24.69 12.65
N GLY A 256 -2.44 -24.22 12.64
CA GLY A 256 -1.81 -23.58 13.79
C GLY A 256 -0.32 -23.87 13.93
N VAL A 257 0.24 -23.34 15.02
CA VAL A 257 1.65 -23.45 15.36
C VAL A 257 1.82 -24.40 16.54
N TYR A 258 2.72 -25.37 16.43
CA TYR A 258 2.91 -26.43 17.41
C TYR A 258 4.38 -26.55 17.85
N ASP A 259 4.63 -26.50 19.16
CA ASP A 259 5.95 -26.79 19.70
C ASP A 259 6.11 -28.30 19.97
N VAL A 260 7.31 -28.83 19.72
CA VAL A 260 7.63 -30.26 19.89
C VAL A 260 8.01 -30.53 21.35
N LYS A 261 7.23 -31.36 22.04
CA LYS A 261 7.45 -31.75 23.46
C LYS A 261 8.26 -33.02 23.62
N SER A 262 8.09 -33.96 22.71
CA SER A 262 8.78 -35.23 22.70
C SER A 262 9.07 -35.63 21.26
N LEU A 263 10.27 -36.12 21.01
CA LEU A 263 10.71 -36.64 19.73
C LEU A 263 11.42 -37.97 19.99
N GLN A 264 10.96 -39.03 19.33
CA GLN A 264 11.65 -40.31 19.28
C GLN A 264 11.95 -40.64 17.81
N ILE A 265 13.20 -41.02 17.53
CA ILE A 265 13.64 -41.46 16.21
C ILE A 265 14.16 -42.88 16.38
N ASN A 266 13.68 -43.84 15.59
CA ASN A 266 14.05 -45.25 15.68
C ASN A 266 13.88 -45.82 17.10
N HIS A 267 12.77 -45.45 17.75
CA HIS A 267 12.45 -45.81 19.14
C HIS A 267 13.42 -45.28 20.20
N GLN A 268 14.34 -44.37 19.84
CA GLN A 268 15.24 -43.72 20.79
C GLN A 268 14.79 -42.29 21.08
N PRO A 269 14.63 -41.89 22.36
CA PRO A 269 14.25 -40.53 22.72
C PRO A 269 15.36 -39.55 22.35
N THR A 270 15.02 -38.52 21.60
CA THR A 270 15.92 -37.42 21.26
C THR A 270 15.81 -36.32 22.30
N SER A 271 16.95 -35.88 22.85
CA SER A 271 16.96 -34.80 23.83
C SER A 271 16.66 -33.45 23.18
N LEU A 272 15.52 -32.86 23.54
CA LEU A 272 15.11 -31.52 23.09
C LEU A 272 15.72 -30.38 23.91
N LYS A 273 16.42 -30.70 25.02
CA LYS A 273 17.00 -29.69 25.94
C LYS A 273 18.26 -29.01 25.39
N VAL A 274 18.88 -29.57 24.35
CA VAL A 274 20.09 -29.01 23.74
C VAL A 274 19.70 -28.16 22.52
N LEU A 275 19.07 -27.00 22.76
CA LEU A 275 18.76 -25.98 21.72
C LEU A 275 20.03 -25.43 20.99
N ALA A 276 21.21 -25.97 21.27
CA ALA A 276 22.48 -25.60 20.64
C ALA A 276 22.82 -26.42 19.37
N GLN A 277 22.00 -27.42 19.00
CA GLN A 277 22.18 -28.17 17.75
C GLN A 277 21.17 -27.73 16.69
N ASP A 278 21.65 -27.24 15.55
CA ASP A 278 20.86 -26.74 14.42
C ASP A 278 20.04 -27.82 13.66
N SER A 279 19.93 -29.03 14.20
CA SER A 279 19.28 -30.18 13.58
C SER A 279 18.08 -30.70 14.38
N ILE A 280 17.72 -30.06 15.49
CA ILE A 280 16.59 -30.49 16.32
C ILE A 280 15.30 -29.87 15.82
N LEU A 281 14.33 -30.72 15.48
CA LEU A 281 12.97 -30.32 15.15
C LEU A 281 12.31 -29.74 16.40
N ASN A 282 12.05 -28.43 16.42
CA ASN A 282 11.50 -27.72 17.57
C ASN A 282 10.05 -27.27 17.37
N ARG A 283 9.65 -27.04 16.12
CA ARG A 283 8.31 -26.52 15.79
C ARG A 283 7.77 -27.12 14.51
N VAL A 284 6.47 -27.38 14.52
CA VAL A 284 5.69 -27.84 13.37
C VAL A 284 4.61 -26.79 13.09
N TYR A 285 4.46 -26.42 11.83
CA TYR A 285 3.39 -25.53 11.36
C TYR A 285 2.45 -26.34 10.48
N PHE A 286 1.16 -26.21 10.72
CA PHE A 286 0.13 -26.58 9.78
C PHE A 286 -0.49 -25.28 9.27
N ASP A 287 -0.18 -24.94 8.04
CA ASP A 287 -0.43 -23.63 7.45
C ASP A 287 -1.43 -23.71 6.29
N ASP A 288 -1.79 -22.56 5.73
CA ASP A 288 -2.75 -22.43 4.64
C ASP A 288 -2.39 -23.34 3.44
N GLY A 289 -3.42 -23.91 2.82
CA GLY A 289 -3.26 -24.84 1.70
C GLY A 289 -2.63 -26.17 2.12
N ASN A 290 -3.00 -26.70 3.29
CA ASN A 290 -2.50 -27.94 3.87
C ASN A 290 -0.96 -28.07 3.82
N ALA A 291 -0.25 -26.99 4.12
CA ALA A 291 1.20 -27.04 4.24
C ALA A 291 1.59 -27.57 5.63
N CYS A 292 2.51 -28.54 5.68
CA CYS A 292 3.16 -29.01 6.90
C CYS A 292 4.62 -28.57 6.86
N ILE A 293 5.06 -27.78 7.84
CA ILE A 293 6.40 -27.21 7.85
C ILE A 293 7.11 -27.67 9.11
N LEU A 294 8.21 -28.40 8.95
CA LEU A 294 9.07 -28.81 10.04
C LEU A 294 10.21 -27.80 10.18
N GLN A 295 10.31 -27.14 11.33
CA GLN A 295 11.38 -26.19 11.60
C GLN A 295 12.43 -26.79 12.52
N PHE A 296 13.70 -26.69 12.12
CA PHE A 296 14.84 -27.21 12.85
C PHE A 296 15.61 -26.05 13.48
N ASN A 297 15.20 -25.68 14.70
CA ASN A 297 15.77 -24.62 15.53
C ASN A 297 15.65 -23.18 14.97
N SER A 298 15.83 -22.99 13.66
CA SER A 298 15.88 -21.71 12.96
C SER A 298 14.92 -21.67 11.77
N HIS A 299 14.31 -20.50 11.50
CA HIS A 299 13.45 -20.28 10.33
C HIS A 299 14.17 -20.46 9.00
N LYS A 300 15.51 -20.42 8.99
CA LYS A 300 16.36 -20.71 7.81
C LYS A 300 16.48 -22.20 7.51
N ARG A 301 16.10 -23.06 8.44
CA ARG A 301 16.12 -24.52 8.31
C ARG A 301 14.71 -25.07 8.47
N ARG A 302 13.97 -25.04 7.37
CA ARG A 302 12.60 -25.54 7.30
C ARG A 302 12.50 -26.57 6.19
N LEU A 303 11.76 -27.63 6.49
CA LEU A 303 11.34 -28.60 5.51
C LEU A 303 9.86 -28.38 5.24
N PHE A 304 9.51 -28.18 3.97
CA PHE A 304 8.16 -27.86 3.56
C PHE A 304 7.52 -29.08 2.94
N GLY A 305 6.33 -29.42 3.40
CA GLY A 305 5.53 -30.49 2.83
C GLY A 305 4.09 -30.07 2.64
N HIS A 306 3.37 -30.85 1.85
CA HIS A 306 1.92 -30.78 1.76
C HIS A 306 1.35 -32.01 2.46
N TYR A 307 0.21 -31.87 3.11
CA TYR A 307 -0.42 -32.99 3.81
C TYR A 307 -1.87 -33.21 3.39
N ASP A 308 -2.28 -34.48 3.46
CA ASP A 308 -3.65 -34.91 3.39
C ASP A 308 -4.03 -35.46 4.77
N TYR A 309 -5.12 -34.94 5.35
CA TYR A 309 -5.64 -35.37 6.64
C TYR A 309 -7.10 -35.80 6.51
N ASP A 310 -7.40 -37.00 6.98
CA ASP A 310 -8.76 -37.54 7.08
C ASP A 310 -9.18 -37.52 8.56
N SER A 311 -10.09 -36.61 8.91
CA SER A 311 -10.54 -36.40 10.29
C SER A 311 -11.36 -37.57 10.84
N GLN A 312 -12.06 -38.34 9.99
CA GLN A 312 -12.84 -39.49 10.43
C GLN A 312 -11.94 -40.67 10.79
N ARG A 313 -10.89 -40.88 9.98
CA ARG A 313 -9.94 -41.98 10.18
C ARG A 313 -8.76 -41.59 11.07
N LYS A 314 -8.61 -40.30 11.39
CA LYS A 314 -7.46 -39.73 12.12
C LYS A 314 -6.12 -40.10 11.46
N THR A 315 -6.13 -40.20 10.13
CA THR A 315 -4.93 -40.54 9.34
C THR A 315 -4.35 -39.29 8.69
N PHE A 316 -3.05 -39.11 8.83
CA PHE A 316 -2.29 -38.00 8.29
C PHE A 316 -1.21 -38.51 7.35
N LYS A 317 -1.08 -37.93 6.17
CA LYS A 317 0.01 -38.20 5.25
C LYS A 317 0.61 -36.89 4.83
N SER A 318 1.91 -36.70 5.04
CA SER A 318 2.62 -35.54 4.48
C SER A 318 3.76 -35.98 3.59
N ILE A 319 3.90 -35.22 2.51
CA ILE A 319 4.96 -35.37 1.53
C ILE A 319 5.82 -34.12 1.62
N PHE A 320 7.05 -34.27 2.10
CA PHE A 320 7.98 -33.16 2.21
C PHE A 320 8.90 -33.06 1.00
N ASN A 321 9.16 -31.83 0.55
CA ASN A 321 10.10 -31.47 -0.49
C ASN A 321 11.21 -30.59 0.12
N PHE A 322 12.47 -30.84 -0.24
CA PHE A 322 13.63 -30.14 0.34
C PHE A 322 13.90 -28.73 -0.20
N ALA A 323 13.10 -28.20 -1.12
CA ALA A 323 13.38 -26.93 -1.78
C ALA A 323 12.30 -25.87 -1.50
N SER A 324 12.63 -24.92 -0.61
CA SER A 324 12.21 -23.53 -0.78
C SER A 324 13.47 -22.66 -0.71
N ASP A 325 13.86 -22.09 -1.84
CA ASP A 325 14.74 -20.93 -1.87
C ASP A 325 14.03 -19.89 -2.74
N PRO A 326 13.52 -18.76 -2.21
CA PRO A 326 13.83 -18.11 -0.92
C PRO A 326 12.83 -18.39 0.24
N VAL A 327 13.24 -18.01 1.46
CA VAL A 327 12.44 -18.09 2.70
C VAL A 327 11.09 -17.38 2.54
N GLY A 328 9.99 -18.12 2.67
CA GLY A 328 8.63 -17.58 2.58
C GLY A 328 7.96 -17.78 1.20
N ASP A 329 8.66 -18.36 0.23
CA ASP A 329 8.03 -18.86 -1.00
C ASP A 329 7.54 -20.30 -0.77
N TYR A 330 6.22 -20.46 -0.64
CA TYR A 330 5.57 -21.76 -0.46
C TYR A 330 5.43 -22.56 -1.78
N MET A 331 5.89 -22.01 -2.91
CA MET A 331 5.80 -22.70 -4.20
C MET A 331 6.99 -23.64 -4.43
N PRO A 332 6.76 -24.96 -4.61
CA PRO A 332 7.84 -25.91 -4.87
C PRO A 332 8.40 -25.71 -6.27
N ARG A 333 9.57 -25.07 -6.38
CA ARG A 333 10.32 -24.97 -7.64
C ARG A 333 11.54 -25.89 -7.60
N GLY A 334 11.43 -27.02 -8.29
CA GLY A 334 12.59 -27.73 -8.84
C GLY A 334 13.56 -28.36 -7.83
N LYS A 335 13.09 -29.34 -7.06
CA LYS A 335 13.78 -30.59 -6.70
C LYS A 335 12.89 -31.39 -5.75
N THR A 336 12.34 -32.49 -6.25
CA THR A 336 11.52 -33.43 -5.47
C THR A 336 12.44 -34.48 -4.84
N ASP A 337 13.03 -34.17 -3.69
CA ASP A 337 13.38 -35.25 -2.76
C ASP A 337 12.15 -35.46 -1.88
N THR A 338 11.45 -36.55 -2.14
CA THR A 338 10.15 -36.86 -1.57
C THR A 338 10.33 -37.68 -0.32
N LEU A 339 10.20 -37.05 0.82
CA LEU A 339 10.09 -37.79 2.07
C LEU A 339 8.62 -38.11 2.32
N GLN A 340 8.26 -39.38 2.18
CA GLN A 340 6.92 -39.86 2.49
C GLN A 340 6.85 -40.27 3.95
N ALA A 341 6.03 -39.55 4.72
CA ALA A 341 5.72 -39.92 6.09
C ALA A 341 4.23 -40.19 6.28
N ILE A 342 3.90 -41.36 6.81
CA ILE A 342 2.54 -41.77 7.15
C ILE A 342 2.42 -41.73 8.66
N ILE A 343 1.60 -40.82 9.17
CA ILE A 343 1.32 -40.67 10.60
C ILE A 343 -0.12 -41.16 10.85
N THR A 344 -0.29 -42.19 11.67
CA THR A 344 -1.54 -42.98 11.67
C THR A 344 -2.44 -42.77 12.88
N ARG A 345 -1.99 -42.09 13.94
CA ARG A 345 -2.80 -41.82 15.12
C ARG A 345 -2.69 -40.38 15.54
N PHE A 346 -3.85 -39.76 15.71
CA PHE A 346 -4.06 -38.39 16.16
C PHE A 346 -4.98 -38.39 17.39
N ASP A 347 -4.58 -37.74 18.47
CA ASP A 347 -5.48 -37.47 19.60
C ASP A 347 -5.82 -35.99 19.68
N SER A 348 -7.09 -35.66 19.94
CA SER A 348 -7.59 -34.29 19.80
C SER A 348 -7.62 -33.60 21.17
N GLY A 349 -6.81 -32.55 21.32
CA GLY A 349 -6.70 -31.75 22.54
C GLY A 349 -5.71 -30.59 22.35
N LYS A 350 -5.22 -30.00 23.44
CA LYS A 350 -4.11 -29.01 23.37
C LYS A 350 -2.77 -29.64 22.97
N GLU A 351 -2.66 -30.97 23.08
CA GLU A 351 -1.50 -31.76 22.70
C GLU A 351 -1.92 -32.82 21.68
N ILE A 352 -1.08 -33.01 20.67
CA ILE A 352 -1.28 -33.89 19.52
C ILE A 352 -0.12 -34.88 19.49
N SER A 353 -0.42 -36.16 19.42
CA SER A 353 0.58 -37.21 19.17
C SER A 353 0.58 -37.59 17.70
N ILE A 354 1.77 -37.80 17.14
CA ILE A 354 2.02 -38.09 15.73
C ILE A 354 3.04 -39.23 15.69
N ALA A 355 2.69 -40.40 15.17
CA ALA A 355 3.62 -41.54 15.03
C ALA A 355 3.59 -42.09 13.59
N GLY A 356 4.77 -42.31 13.00
CA GLY A 356 4.92 -42.72 11.62
C GLY A 356 6.34 -43.11 11.24
N TYR A 357 6.62 -43.10 9.94
CA TYR A 357 7.96 -43.30 9.37
C TYR A 357 8.34 -42.09 8.55
N MET A 358 9.61 -41.71 8.55
CA MET A 358 10.16 -40.63 7.74
C MET A 358 11.33 -41.22 6.95
N GLY A 359 11.07 -41.67 5.72
CA GLY A 359 12.04 -42.46 4.96
C GLY A 359 12.19 -43.86 5.52
N ARG A 360 13.36 -44.21 6.08
CA ARG A 360 13.60 -45.50 6.76
C ARG A 360 13.47 -45.41 8.28
N ASP A 361 13.42 -44.20 8.83
CA ASP A 361 13.44 -43.99 10.27
C ASP A 361 12.02 -43.98 10.85
N SER A 362 11.79 -44.65 11.97
CA SER A 362 10.53 -44.49 12.72
C SER A 362 10.55 -43.18 13.49
N LEU A 363 9.44 -42.45 13.49
CA LEU A 363 9.35 -41.12 14.08
C LEU A 363 8.09 -41.00 14.93
N GLN A 364 8.25 -40.59 16.19
CA GLN A 364 7.15 -40.33 17.11
C GLN A 364 7.32 -38.95 17.73
N LEU A 365 6.31 -38.11 17.59
CA LEU A 365 6.24 -36.72 18.02
C LEU A 365 5.08 -36.52 18.97
N VAL A 366 5.30 -35.69 19.99
CA VAL A 366 4.22 -35.06 20.77
C VAL A 366 4.32 -33.56 20.56
N LEU A 367 3.24 -32.94 20.10
CA LEU A 367 3.13 -31.56 19.69
C LEU A 367 2.17 -30.82 20.63
N GLN A 368 2.48 -29.58 21.03
CA GLN A 368 1.58 -28.74 21.81
C GLN A 368 1.21 -27.49 21.02
N LYS A 369 -0.10 -27.21 20.87
CA LYS A 369 -0.57 -26.01 20.15
C LYS A 369 -0.19 -24.75 20.92
N VAL A 370 0.47 -23.82 20.24
CA VAL A 370 0.87 -22.51 20.74
C VAL A 370 -0.08 -21.43 20.24
N ARG A 371 -0.46 -21.51 18.96
CA ARG A 371 -1.34 -20.54 18.27
C ARG A 371 -2.29 -21.26 17.34
#